data_AF-A0AAE1E3M4-F1
#
_entry.id   AF-A0AAE1E3M4-F1
#
_cell.length_a   1.000
_cell.length_b   1.000
_cell.length_c   1.000
_cell.angle_alpha   90.00
_cell.angle_beta   90.00
_cell.angle_gamma   90.00
#
_symmetry.space_group_name_H-M   'P 1'
#
loop_
_entity.id
_entity.type
_entity.pdbx_description
1 polymer ?
#
loop_
_entity_poly.entity_id
_entity_poly.type
_entity_poly.pdbx_seq_one_letter_code
_entity_poly.pdbx_strand_id
1 'polypeptide(L)' 'MLVPPKGRTKGDVFFNRDWASYKEGFGKPDGDFWFGNEAVHILTYQLHELRIEIRSKGKDYFGQYKSFKLESKSDK' A
#
# COMPACT_ATOMS: atom_id res chain seq x y z
N MET A 1 15.95 6.75 16.79
CA MET A 1 16.31 6.27 15.44
C MET A 1 15.01 6.12 14.66
N LEU A 2 14.70 7.02 13.73
CA LEU A 2 13.50 6.92 12.92
C LEU A 2 13.77 5.89 11.81
N VAL A 3 13.05 4.78 11.82
CA VAL A 3 13.07 3.83 10.71
C VAL A 3 12.48 4.57 9.50
N PRO A 4 13.22 4.73 8.39
CA PRO A 4 12.66 5.38 7.21
C PRO A 4 11.43 4.60 6.74
N PRO A 5 10.40 5.28 6.23
CA PRO A 5 9.22 4.62 5.70
C PRO A 5 9.64 3.61 4.63
N LYS A 6 9.32 2.32 4.85
CA LYS A 6 9.51 1.29 3.83
C LYS A 6 8.44 1.49 2.75
N GLY A 7 8.79 2.24 1.71
CA GLY A 7 7.97 2.47 0.53
C GLY A 7 8.68 1.97 -0.73
N ARG A 8 8.06 2.25 -1.90
CA ARG A 8 8.67 1.92 -3.19
C ARG A 8 9.96 2.71 -3.38
N THR A 9 11.09 2.04 -3.33
CA THR A 9 12.43 2.65 -3.26
C THR A 9 13.44 1.96 -4.15
N LYS A 10 13.19 0.70 -4.55
CA LYS A 10 14.13 -0.10 -5.35
C LYS A 10 13.77 -0.13 -6.83
N GLY A 11 12.48 -0.01 -7.18
CA GLY A 11 12.03 0.00 -8.58
C GLY A 11 12.15 -1.37 -9.29
N ASP A 12 12.41 -2.43 -8.54
CA ASP A 12 12.65 -3.80 -9.02
C ASP A 12 11.37 -4.64 -9.16
N VAL A 13 10.23 -4.10 -8.72
CA VAL A 13 8.93 -4.76 -8.82
C VAL A 13 8.05 -4.06 -9.85
N PHE A 14 7.58 -4.84 -10.83
CA PHE A 14 6.59 -4.40 -11.81
C PHE A 14 5.19 -4.37 -11.19
N PHE A 15 4.50 -3.23 -11.33
CA PHE A 15 3.13 -3.02 -10.81
C PHE A 15 2.06 -3.05 -11.91
N ASN A 16 2.46 -3.14 -13.19
CA ASN A 16 1.52 -3.42 -14.25
C ASN A 16 1.20 -4.94 -14.23
N ARG A 17 0.21 -5.32 -13.43
CA ARG A 17 -0.18 -6.72 -13.18
C ARG A 17 -1.69 -6.89 -13.26
N ASP A 18 -2.12 -8.14 -13.40
CA ASP A 18 -3.52 -8.51 -13.43
C ASP A 18 -4.21 -8.39 -12.06
N TRP A 19 -5.54 -8.54 -12.08
CA TRP A 19 -6.35 -8.48 -10.86
C TRP A 19 -5.98 -9.55 -9.84
N ALA A 20 -5.65 -10.77 -10.29
CA ALA A 20 -5.28 -11.88 -9.40
C ALA A 20 -4.03 -11.53 -8.58
N SER A 21 -3.01 -10.95 -9.22
CA SER A 21 -1.81 -10.46 -8.54
C SER A 21 -2.14 -9.38 -7.50
N TYR A 22 -3.02 -8.43 -7.82
CA TYR A 22 -3.42 -7.39 -6.87
C TYR A 22 -4.26 -7.93 -5.71
N LYS A 23 -5.04 -8.99 -5.96
CA LYS A 23 -5.81 -9.69 -4.94
C LYS A 23 -4.90 -10.33 -3.90
N GLU A 24 -3.91 -11.10 -4.34
CA GLU A 24 -3.01 -11.89 -3.49
C GLU A 24 -1.84 -11.07 -2.92
N GLY A 25 -1.41 -10.02 -3.62
CA GLY A 25 -0.21 -9.27 -3.29
C GLY A 25 1.02 -9.78 -4.05
N PHE A 26 2.07 -8.96 -4.09
CA PHE A 26 3.32 -9.28 -4.79
C PHE A 26 4.47 -8.40 -4.30
N GLY A 27 5.71 -8.82 -4.60
CA GLY A 27 6.92 -8.13 -4.14
C GLY A 27 7.39 -8.62 -2.77
N LYS A 28 8.27 -7.86 -2.12
CA LYS A 28 8.83 -8.22 -0.80
C LYS A 28 8.78 -7.05 0.18
N PRO A 29 8.43 -7.26 1.46
CA PRO A 29 8.39 -6.20 2.47
C PRO A 29 9.70 -5.43 2.67
N ASP A 30 10.84 -6.02 2.29
CA ASP A 30 12.17 -5.38 2.34
C ASP A 30 12.51 -4.58 1.06
N GLY A 31 11.51 -4.28 0.24
CA GLY A 31 11.63 -3.50 -0.98
C GLY A 31 10.27 -3.01 -1.46
N ASP A 32 10.05 -3.09 -2.77
CA ASP A 32 8.80 -2.70 -3.37
C ASP A 32 7.80 -3.87 -3.25
N PHE A 33 6.60 -3.60 -2.73
CA PHE A 33 5.57 -4.63 -2.61
C PHE A 33 4.15 -4.05 -2.56
N TRP A 34 3.19 -4.93 -2.79
CA TRP A 34 1.76 -4.73 -2.54
C TRP A 34 1.28 -5.82 -1.59
N PHE A 35 0.60 -5.43 -0.52
CA PHE A 35 0.16 -6.35 0.54
C PHE A 35 -0.93 -7.33 0.08
N GLY A 36 -1.63 -7.03 -1.01
CA GLY A 36 -2.79 -7.77 -1.49
C GLY A 36 -4.11 -7.14 -1.02
N ASN A 37 -5.07 -7.03 -1.94
CA ASN A 37 -6.34 -6.38 -1.66
C ASN A 37 -7.15 -7.12 -0.58
N GLU A 38 -7.10 -8.45 -0.53
CA GLU A 38 -7.80 -9.20 0.53
C GLU A 38 -7.21 -8.93 1.91
N ALA A 39 -5.88 -8.89 2.00
CA ALA A 39 -5.21 -8.56 3.25
C ALA A 39 -5.51 -7.11 3.69
N VAL A 40 -5.46 -6.15 2.76
CA VAL A 40 -5.82 -4.75 3.05
C VAL A 40 -7.29 -4.62 3.45
N HIS A 41 -8.20 -5.35 2.80
CA HIS A 41 -9.62 -5.39 3.17
C HIS A 41 -9.81 -5.87 4.61
N ILE A 42 -9.15 -6.97 5.00
CA ILE A 42 -9.21 -7.50 6.37
C ILE A 42 -8.65 -6.48 7.37
N LEU A 43 -7.49 -5.89 7.07
CA LEU A 43 -6.85 -4.90 7.93
C LEU A 43 -7.68 -3.63 8.10
N THR A 44 -8.49 -3.27 7.10
CA THR A 44 -9.28 -2.04 7.09
C THR A 44 -10.78 -2.29 7.25
N TYR A 45 -11.16 -3.49 7.71
CA TYR A 45 -12.57 -3.84 7.91
C TYR A 45 -13.24 -2.94 8.95
N GLN A 46 -12.50 -2.59 10.00
CA GLN A 46 -12.86 -1.53 10.96
C GLN A 46 -12.36 -0.16 10.50
N LEU A 47 -12.79 0.91 11.17
CA LEU A 47 -12.32 2.26 10.87
C LEU A 47 -10.80 2.38 11.11
N HIS A 48 -10.06 2.63 10.04
CA HIS A 48 -8.61 2.87 10.10
C HIS A 48 -8.25 4.20 9.45
N GLU A 49 -7.15 4.79 9.91
CA GLU A 49 -6.54 5.93 9.23
C GLU A 49 -5.55 5.45 8.17
N LEU A 50 -5.57 6.09 7.01
CA LEU A 50 -4.58 5.88 5.96
C LEU A 50 -3.65 7.08 5.88
N ARG A 51 -2.33 6.82 5.93
CA ARG A 51 -1.29 7.80 5.65
C ARG A 51 -0.51 7.37 4.42
N ILE A 52 -0.41 8.25 3.43
CA ILE A 52 0.41 8.08 2.23
C ILE A 52 1.59 9.01 2.34
N GLU A 53 2.80 8.49 2.19
CA GLU A 53 4.04 9.26 2.23
C GLU A 53 4.74 9.22 0.87
N ILE A 54 5.17 10.38 0.39
CA ILE A 54 5.81 10.54 -0.91
C ILE A 54 7.09 11.35 -0.73
N ARG A 55 8.21 10.82 -1.21
CA ARG A 55 9.46 11.56 -1.33
C ARG A 55 9.72 11.94 -2.78
N SER A 56 9.90 13.22 -3.06
CA SER A 56 10.17 13.73 -4.41
C SER A 56 11.21 14.85 -4.36
N LYS A 57 12.26 14.72 -5.18
CA LYS A 57 13.35 15.71 -5.30
C LYS A 57 13.91 16.18 -3.94
N GLY A 58 14.10 15.23 -3.01
CA GLY A 58 14.63 15.51 -1.67
C GLY A 58 13.63 16.15 -0.69
N LYS A 59 12.36 16.27 -1.04
CA LYS A 59 11.28 16.74 -0.17
C LYS A 59 10.30 15.62 0.16
N ASP A 60 9.80 15.64 1.39
CA ASP A 60 8.80 14.70 1.88
C ASP A 60 7.42 15.36 1.91
N TYR A 61 6.42 14.62 1.45
CA TYR A 61 5.02 14.99 1.39
C TYR A 61 4.19 13.88 2.03
N PHE A 62 3.06 14.22 2.65
CA PHE A 62 2.12 13.23 3.11
C PHE A 62 0.67 13.67 2.89
N GLY A 63 -0.20 12.67 2.72
CA GLY A 63 -1.65 12.82 2.80
C GLY A 63 -2.20 11.89 3.87
N GLN A 64 -3.15 12.36 4.67
CA GLN A 64 -3.76 11.58 5.75
C GLN A 64 -5.29 11.58 5.62
N TYR A 65 -5.88 10.40 5.72
CA TYR A 65 -7.31 10.15 5.63
C TYR A 65 -7.77 9.49 6.92
N LYS A 66 -8.68 10.14 7.65
CA LYS A 66 -9.14 9.67 8.96
C LYS A 66 -10.05 8.45 8.92
N SER A 67 -10.66 8.19 7.78
CA SER A 67 -11.58 7.08 7.57
C SER A 67 -11.22 6.42 6.25
N PHE A 68 -10.61 5.24 6.33
CA PHE A 68 -10.26 4.43 5.19
C PHE A 68 -10.72 2.99 5.41
N LYS A 69 -11.39 2.47 4.38
CA LYS A 69 -11.80 1.08 4.27
C LYS A 69 -11.66 0.68 2.82
N LEU A 70 -11.04 -0.47 2.58
CA LEU A 70 -11.09 -1.14 1.29
C LEU A 70 -12.25 -2.12 1.32
N GLU A 71 -13.11 -2.11 0.30
CA GLU A 71 -14.22 -3.07 0.18
C GLU A 71 -13.79 -4.36 -0.52
N SER A 72 -14.63 -5.39 -0.41
CA SER A 72 -14.33 -6.69 -1.02
C SER A 72 -14.53 -6.63 -2.54
N LYS A 73 -14.02 -7.64 -3.27
CA LYS A 73 -14.28 -7.72 -4.71
C LYS A 73 -15.77 -7.81 -5.02
N SER A 74 -16.56 -8.45 -4.16
CA SER A 74 -17.99 -8.67 -4.38
C SER A 74 -18.81 -7.38 -4.33
N ASP A 75 -18.23 -6.31 -3.79
CA ASP A 75 -18.85 -4.98 -3.69
C ASP A 75 -18.51 -4.06 -4.88
N LYS A 76 -17.77 -4.59 -5.89
CA LYS A 76 -17.42 -3.91 -7.15
C LYS A 76 -18.17 -4.51 -8.34
#